data_AF-A0A2G2R023-F1
#
_entry.id   AF-A0A2G2R023-F1
#
_cell.length_a   1.000
_cell.length_b   1.000
_cell.length_c   1.000
_cell.angle_alpha   90.00
_cell.angle_beta   90.00
_cell.angle_gamma   90.00
#
_symmetry.space_group_name_H-M   'P 1'
#
loop_
_entity.id
_entity.type
_entity.pdbx_description
1 polymer ?
#
loop_
_entity_poly.entity_id
_entity_poly.type
_entity_poly.pdbx_seq_one_letter_code
_entity_poly.pdbx_strand_id
1 'polypeptide(L)'
;MRCCVLYSDKSINEAARDQVRSLNGSDVYNRSARDRKKIERLFGEAKRNMAMTRLRLRGLCGAKDEFLLTATVQNLKRLAKLVSKPPPKPMMA
;
A
#
# COMPACT_ATOMS: atom_id res chain seq x y z
N MET A 1 46.06 -18.69 -18.11
CA MET A 1 44.72 -18.70 -17.46
C MET A 1 44.19 -17.27 -17.37
N ARG A 2 43.47 -16.83 -18.39
CA ARG A 2 42.69 -15.59 -18.40
C ARG A 2 41.28 -16.00 -18.77
N CYS A 3 40.37 -16.08 -17.80
CA CYS A 3 38.95 -16.15 -18.11
C CYS A 3 38.09 -15.80 -16.89
N CYS A 4 37.18 -14.84 -17.11
CA CYS A 4 35.92 -14.62 -16.40
C CYS A 4 35.94 -14.12 -14.94
N VAL A 5 36.40 -12.89 -14.69
CA VAL A 5 35.90 -12.11 -13.52
C VAL A 5 35.20 -10.81 -13.94
N LEU A 6 35.16 -10.47 -15.23
CA LEU A 6 34.57 -9.20 -15.70
C LEU A 6 33.33 -9.42 -16.55
N TYR A 7 32.31 -10.04 -15.97
CA TYR A 7 30.93 -9.77 -16.36
C TYR A 7 30.05 -9.84 -15.12
N SER A 8 30.38 -9.02 -14.11
CA SER A 8 29.32 -8.59 -13.21
C SER A 8 28.45 -7.65 -14.04
N ASP A 9 27.33 -8.18 -14.55
CA ASP A 9 26.16 -7.39 -14.88
C ASP A 9 25.93 -6.44 -13.69
N LYS A 10 26.45 -5.21 -13.76
CA LYS A 10 25.72 -4.10 -13.15
C LYS A 10 24.37 -4.22 -13.82
N SER A 11 23.41 -4.73 -13.06
CA SER A 11 22.09 -5.08 -13.57
C SER A 11 21.63 -3.98 -14.51
N ILE A 12 21.03 -4.28 -15.66
CA ILE A 12 20.59 -3.29 -16.65
C ILE A 12 19.87 -2.05 -16.04
N ASN A 13 19.34 -2.20 -14.83
CA ASN A 13 18.67 -1.18 -14.04
C ASN A 13 19.51 -0.52 -12.94
N GLU A 14 20.84 -0.66 -12.92
CA GLU A 14 21.70 -0.16 -11.83
C GLU A 14 21.64 1.37 -11.74
N ALA A 15 21.62 2.06 -12.88
CA ALA A 15 21.43 3.51 -12.93
C ALA A 15 20.07 3.94 -12.33
N ALA A 16 19.00 3.17 -12.59
CA ALA A 16 17.69 3.41 -11.99
C ALA A 16 17.70 3.16 -10.48
N ARG A 17 18.43 2.13 -10.01
CA ARG A 17 18.61 1.85 -8.57
C ARG A 17 19.42 2.94 -7.87
N ASP A 18 20.47 3.46 -8.51
CA ASP A 18 21.26 4.60 -8.03
C ASP A 18 20.37 5.85 -7.86
N GLN A 19 19.52 6.13 -8.85
CA GLN A 19 18.54 7.23 -8.78
C GLN A 19 17.52 7.03 -7.64
N VAL A 20 16.98 5.82 -7.46
CA VAL A 20 16.07 5.54 -6.34
C VAL A 20 16.80 5.68 -5.00
N ARG A 21 18.06 5.25 -4.90
CA ARG A 21 18.90 5.43 -3.71
C ARG A 21 19.14 6.91 -3.41
N SER A 22 19.40 7.75 -4.41
CA SER A 22 19.59 9.19 -4.20
C SER A 22 18.32 9.91 -3.74
N LEU A 23 17.14 9.38 -4.07
CA LEU A 23 15.85 9.91 -3.59
C LEU A 23 15.51 9.46 -2.17
N ASN A 24 16.18 8.44 -1.64
CA ASN A 24 15.90 7.91 -0.31
C ASN A 24 16.11 8.98 0.76
N GLY A 25 15.15 9.14 1.67
CA GLY A 25 15.18 10.15 2.73
C GLY A 25 14.78 11.57 2.30
N SER A 26 14.60 11.84 0.99
CA SER A 26 14.04 13.11 0.52
C SER A 26 12.60 13.31 0.99
N ASP A 27 12.14 14.55 1.05
CA ASP A 27 10.75 14.86 1.44
C ASP A 27 9.72 14.25 0.49
N VAL A 28 10.03 14.21 -0.81
CA VAL A 28 9.17 13.61 -1.85
C VAL A 28 9.05 12.10 -1.61
N TYR A 29 10.18 11.43 -1.33
CA TYR A 29 10.18 10.02 -0.96
C TYR A 29 9.40 9.78 0.33
N ASN A 30 9.62 10.59 1.36
CA ASN A 30 8.92 10.45 2.64
C ASN A 30 7.41 10.63 2.49
N ARG A 31 6.95 11.56 1.65
CA ARG A 31 5.52 11.74 1.33
C ARG A 31 4.96 10.48 0.66
N SER A 32 5.60 10.00 -0.41
CA SER A 32 5.20 8.78 -1.11
C SER A 32 5.17 7.56 -0.18
N ALA A 33 6.18 7.41 0.69
CA ALA A 33 6.24 6.33 1.67
C ALA A 33 5.07 6.38 2.68
N ARG A 34 4.69 7.58 3.16
CA ARG A 34 3.52 7.75 4.04
C ARG A 34 2.23 7.38 3.30
N ASP A 35 2.09 7.77 2.03
CA ASP A 35 0.89 7.44 1.24
C ASP A 35 0.80 5.94 0.94
N ARG A 36 1.91 5.29 0.60
CA ARG A 36 1.97 3.83 0.45
C ARG A 36 1.56 3.10 1.74
N LYS A 37 2.05 3.54 2.90
CA LYS A 37 1.65 2.95 4.20
C LYS A 37 0.14 3.01 4.45
N LYS A 38 -0.55 4.06 3.97
CA LYS A 38 -2.03 4.15 4.07
C LYS A 38 -2.68 3.00 3.30
N ILE A 39 -2.21 2.74 2.07
CA ILE A 39 -2.74 1.68 1.21
C ILE A 39 -2.36 0.29 1.76
N GLU A 40 -1.10 0.09 2.14
CA GLU A 40 -0.62 -1.17 2.73
C GLU A 40 -1.44 -1.56 3.97
N ARG A 41 -1.76 -0.59 4.85
CA ARG A 41 -2.62 -0.82 6.02
C ARG A 41 -4.01 -1.31 5.62
N LEU A 42 -4.59 -0.75 4.55
CA LEU A 42 -5.93 -1.15 4.08
C LEU A 42 -5.91 -2.56 3.50
N PHE A 43 -4.90 -2.92 2.72
CA PHE A 43 -4.76 -4.29 2.23
C PHE A 43 -4.46 -5.28 3.36
N GLY A 44 -3.70 -4.88 4.37
CA GLY A 44 -3.49 -5.68 5.58
C GLY A 44 -4.81 -5.94 6.33
N GLU A 45 -5.63 -4.91 6.52
CA GLU A 45 -6.95 -5.03 7.14
C GLU A 45 -7.90 -5.90 6.31
N ALA A 46 -7.90 -5.75 4.98
CA ALA A 46 -8.68 -6.58 4.07
C ALA A 46 -8.32 -8.06 4.17
N LYS A 47 -7.03 -8.38 4.16
CA LYS A 47 -6.57 -9.77 4.30
C LYS A 47 -6.94 -10.37 5.65
N ARG A 48 -6.74 -9.62 6.74
CA ARG A 48 -6.98 -10.10 8.11
C ARG A 48 -8.47 -10.25 8.44
N ASN A 49 -9.28 -9.25 8.10
CA ASN A 49 -10.67 -9.16 8.59
C ASN A 49 -11.71 -9.55 7.53
N MET A 50 -11.40 -9.40 6.25
CA MET A 50 -12.31 -9.71 5.13
C MET A 50 -11.86 -10.95 4.36
N ALA A 51 -10.87 -11.70 4.89
CA ALA A 51 -10.34 -12.93 4.30
C ALA A 51 -9.89 -12.80 2.83
N MET A 52 -9.46 -11.60 2.41
CA MET A 52 -8.97 -11.29 1.05
C MET A 52 -7.57 -11.85 0.76
N THR A 53 -7.21 -12.99 1.37
CA THR A 53 -5.97 -13.72 1.08
C THR A 53 -6.08 -14.55 -0.20
N ARG A 54 -7.31 -14.89 -0.60
CA ARG A 54 -7.63 -15.62 -1.83
C ARG A 54 -8.93 -15.07 -2.40
N LEU A 55 -8.99 -14.98 -3.72
CA LEU A 55 -10.21 -14.63 -4.42
C LEU A 55 -11.13 -15.86 -4.48
N ARG A 56 -12.42 -15.69 -4.21
CA ARG A 56 -13.41 -16.77 -4.16
C ARG A 56 -14.25 -16.83 -5.44
N LEU A 57 -14.51 -15.68 -6.04
CA LEU A 57 -15.18 -15.53 -7.33
C LEU A 57 -14.20 -15.83 -8.47
N ARG A 58 -14.69 -16.56 -9.48
CA ARG A 58 -13.89 -17.00 -10.63
C ARG A 58 -13.78 -15.89 -11.69
N GLY A 59 -12.64 -15.86 -12.38
CA GLY A 59 -12.38 -14.94 -13.49
C GLY A 59 -12.07 -13.50 -13.07
N LEU A 60 -11.64 -12.68 -14.02
CA LEU A 60 -11.25 -11.28 -13.77
C LEU A 60 -12.45 -10.41 -13.33
N CYS A 61 -13.65 -10.69 -13.85
CA CYS A 61 -14.87 -10.00 -13.41
C CYS A 61 -15.17 -10.31 -11.94
N GLY A 62 -15.12 -11.58 -11.55
CA GLY A 62 -15.30 -11.99 -10.16
C GLY A 62 -14.25 -11.36 -9.22
N ALA A 63 -12.99 -11.33 -9.64
CA ALA A 63 -11.93 -10.64 -8.90
C ALA A 63 -12.25 -9.16 -8.67
N LYS A 64 -12.68 -8.45 -9.72
CA LYS A 64 -13.07 -7.03 -9.65
C LYS A 64 -14.20 -6.82 -8.65
N ASP A 65 -15.23 -7.66 -8.69
CA ASP A 65 -16.39 -7.53 -7.82
C ASP A 65 -16.01 -7.75 -6.34
N GLU A 66 -15.16 -8.72 -6.04
CA GLU A 66 -14.66 -8.92 -4.67
C GLU A 66 -13.86 -7.73 -4.14
N PHE A 67 -13.01 -7.14 -4.97
CA PHE A 67 -12.29 -5.92 -4.59
C PHE A 67 -13.25 -4.75 -4.34
N LEU A 68 -14.26 -4.60 -5.19
CA LEU A 68 -15.25 -3.53 -5.05
C LEU A 68 -16.08 -3.68 -3.77
N LEU A 69 -16.53 -4.91 -3.47
CA LEU A 69 -17.24 -5.21 -2.22
C LEU A 69 -16.36 -4.97 -1.00
N THR A 70 -15.11 -5.42 -1.03
CA THR A 70 -14.13 -5.17 0.04
C THR A 70 -13.92 -3.67 0.28
N ALA A 71 -13.72 -2.89 -0.79
CA ALA A 71 -13.58 -1.45 -0.70
C ALA A 71 -14.84 -0.78 -0.12
N THR A 72 -16.02 -1.27 -0.50
CA THR A 72 -17.32 -0.81 0.03
C THR A 72 -17.39 -1.04 1.54
N VAL A 73 -17.07 -2.24 2.02
CA VAL A 73 -17.03 -2.56 3.46
C VAL A 73 -16.05 -1.65 4.20
N GLN A 74 -14.86 -1.41 3.62
CA GLN A 74 -13.89 -0.49 4.22
C GLN A 74 -14.42 0.95 4.34
N ASN A 75 -15.11 1.44 3.30
CA ASN A 75 -15.71 2.77 3.31
C ASN A 75 -16.81 2.87 4.38
N LEU A 76 -17.70 1.87 4.46
CA LEU A 76 -18.74 1.81 5.49
C LEU A 76 -18.15 1.82 6.91
N LYS A 77 -17.08 1.04 7.14
CA LYS A 77 -16.38 1.02 8.44
C LYS A 77 -15.76 2.38 8.79
N ARG A 78 -15.25 3.12 7.81
CA ARG A 78 -14.74 4.50 8.03
C ARG A 78 -15.87 5.46 8.36
N LEU A 79 -16.99 5.39 7.63
CA LEU A 79 -18.17 6.22 7.90
C LEU A 79 -18.71 5.97 9.31
N ALA A 80 -18.88 4.71 9.70
CA ALA A 80 -19.31 4.35 11.05
C ALA A 80 -18.39 4.96 12.12
N LYS A 81 -17.06 4.88 11.93
CA LYS A 81 -16.07 5.49 12.84
C LYS A 81 -16.12 7.02 12.88
N LEU A 82 -16.55 7.68 11.80
CA LEU A 82 -16.68 9.13 11.77
C LEU A 82 -17.93 9.56 12.52
N VAL A 83 -19.06 8.88 12.28
CA VAL A 83 -20.34 9.17 12.94
C VAL A 83 -20.30 8.85 14.43
N SER A 84 -19.52 7.85 14.86
CA SER A 84 -19.41 7.48 16.27
C SER A 84 -18.53 8.41 17.12
N LYS A 85 -17.96 9.48 16.55
CA LYS A 85 -17.12 10.41 17.32
C LYS A 85 -18.02 11.33 18.16
N PRO A 86 -17.81 11.41 19.49
CA PRO A 86 -18.55 12.36 20.32
C PRO A 86 -18.20 13.81 19.92
N PRO A 87 -19.11 14.77 20.15
CA PRO A 87 -18.82 16.17 19.91
C PRO A 87 -17.58 16.62 20.69
N PRO A 88 -16.78 17.57 20.15
CA PRO A 88 -15.62 18.08 20.85
C PRO A 88 -16.05 18.65 22.21
N LYS A 89 -15.33 18.27 23.27
CA LYS A 89 -15.58 18.85 24.60
C LYS A 89 -15.33 20.36 24.51
N PRO A 90 -16.25 21.20 25.02
CA PRO A 90 -16.00 22.63 25.06
C PRO A 90 -14.72 22.88 25.85
N MET A 91 -13.81 23.64 25.26
CA MET A 91 -12.57 24.06 25.89
C MET A 91 -12.98 25.03 27.00
N MET A 92 -12.91 24.60 28.26
CA MET A 92 -13.16 25.50 29.38
C MET A 92 -12.00 26.52 29.41
N ALA A 93 -12.38 27.79 29.34
CA ALA A 93 -11.48 28.95 29.43
C ALA A 93 -10.98 29.13 30.87
#